data_AF-A0A919TYJ1-F1
#
_entry.id   AF-A0A919TYJ1-F1
#
_cell.length_a   1.000
_cell.length_b   1.000
_cell.length_c   1.000
_cell.angle_alpha   90.00
_cell.angle_beta   90.00
_cell.angle_gamma   90.00
#
_symmetry.space_group_name_H-M   'P 1'
#
loop_
_entity.id
_entity.type
_entity.pdbx_description
1 polymer ?
#
loop_
_entity_poly.entity_id
_entity_poly.type
_entity_poly.pdbx_seq_one_letter_code
_entity_poly.pdbx_strand_id
1 'polypeptide(L)'
;MPAPPCPKLRTLWRFSQPWEAHATLELRHSDPAALDAYIRHGRISHGLHDDMLDDALTAAAEAEAQGRVVLLAAADRRTVNELNARSRAEHVRTGTVRTTGITLSDGLTGGVGDRIVTRRNNRRLRTSDGFVRNCDLSGRSPPSCPTAACASGPPATEPAGRCAFPRRTSPSPSSSATPPPPPAAKA
;
A
#
# COMPACT_ATOMS: atom_id res chain seq x y z
N MET A 1 40.15 3.27 22.22
CA MET A 1 39.97 2.85 20.82
C MET A 1 38.90 3.73 20.20
N PRO A 2 39.20 4.57 19.19
CA PRO A 2 38.17 5.32 18.47
C PRO A 2 37.28 4.34 17.68
N ALA A 3 35.99 4.67 17.53
CA ALA A 3 35.05 3.85 16.77
C ALA A 3 35.50 3.73 15.29
N PRO A 4 35.27 2.56 14.64
CA PRO A 4 35.58 2.41 13.22
C PRO A 4 34.76 3.40 12.38
N PRO A 5 35.30 3.90 11.25
CA PRO A 5 34.58 4.85 10.40
C PRO A 5 33.31 4.20 9.84
N CYS A 6 32.16 4.83 10.06
CA CYS A 6 30.89 4.41 9.48
C CYS A 6 30.86 4.81 7.99
N PRO A 7 30.82 3.86 7.04
CA PRO A 7 30.77 4.18 5.62
C PRO A 7 29.49 4.94 5.27
N LYS A 8 29.59 5.95 4.40
CA LYS A 8 28.46 6.76 3.92
C LYS A 8 28.34 6.68 2.40
N LEU A 9 27.13 6.40 1.92
CA LEU A 9 26.78 6.51 0.50
C LEU A 9 26.43 7.97 0.18
N ARG A 10 26.95 8.46 -0.95
CA ARG A 10 26.87 9.87 -1.35
C ARG A 10 26.10 10.12 -2.65
N THR A 11 25.91 9.08 -3.46
CA THR A 11 25.28 9.20 -4.78
C THR A 11 23.87 8.63 -4.76
N LEU A 12 22.91 9.39 -5.31
CA LEU A 12 21.53 8.95 -5.51
C LEU A 12 21.36 8.38 -6.92
N TRP A 13 20.80 7.17 -7.03
CA TRP A 13 20.67 6.44 -8.29
C TRP A 13 19.21 6.25 -8.76
N ARG A 14 18.23 6.59 -7.91
CA ARG A 14 16.80 6.32 -8.16
C ARG A 14 16.10 7.43 -8.94
N PHE A 15 16.77 8.57 -9.16
CA PHE A 15 16.16 9.76 -9.77
C PHE A 15 16.56 9.87 -11.24
N SER A 16 15.58 10.06 -12.11
CA SER A 16 15.82 10.38 -13.52
C SER A 16 16.08 11.86 -13.75
N GLN A 17 15.63 12.71 -12.82
CA GLN A 17 15.74 14.17 -12.91
C GLN A 17 16.78 14.70 -11.90
N PRO A 18 17.86 15.36 -12.35
CA PRO A 18 18.89 15.87 -11.46
C PRO A 18 18.36 16.88 -10.43
N TRP A 19 17.40 17.72 -10.81
CA TRP A 19 16.79 18.70 -9.92
C TRP A 19 16.05 18.01 -8.75
N GLU A 20 15.40 16.87 -9.01
CA GLU A 20 14.62 16.14 -8.02
C GLU A 20 15.55 15.47 -7.00
N ALA A 21 16.67 14.91 -7.48
CA ALA A 21 17.71 14.36 -6.62
C ALA A 21 18.30 15.41 -5.66
N HIS A 22 18.54 16.63 -6.15
CA HIS A 22 19.01 17.75 -5.33
C HIS A 22 17.98 18.12 -4.26
N ALA A 23 16.74 18.40 -4.69
CA ALA A 23 15.66 18.82 -3.80
C ALA A 23 15.35 17.75 -2.73
N THR A 24 15.46 16.45 -3.03
CA THR A 24 15.30 15.39 -2.03
C THR A 24 16.39 15.41 -0.96
N LEU A 25 17.64 15.76 -1.30
CA LEU A 25 18.71 15.88 -0.29
C LEU A 25 18.44 17.06 0.65
N GLU A 26 18.00 18.20 0.11
CA GLU A 26 17.61 19.37 0.90
C GLU A 26 16.44 19.05 1.84
N LEU A 27 15.39 18.37 1.35
CA LEU A 27 14.28 17.89 2.19
C LEU A 27 14.76 16.95 3.32
N ARG A 28 15.74 16.08 3.06
CA ARG A 28 16.31 15.21 4.10
C ARG A 28 17.02 16.01 5.20
N HIS A 29 17.58 17.16 4.85
CA HIS A 29 18.18 18.10 5.79
C HIS A 29 17.15 19.06 6.42
N SER A 30 15.86 18.81 6.20
CA SER A 30 14.74 19.63 6.69
C SER A 30 14.77 21.07 6.19
N ASP A 31 15.29 21.30 4.97
CA ASP A 31 15.20 22.60 4.31
C ASP A 31 13.83 22.76 3.63
N PRO A 32 12.95 23.67 4.10
CA PRO A 32 11.64 23.87 3.50
C PRO A 32 11.70 24.53 2.12
N ALA A 33 12.78 25.24 1.77
CA ALA A 33 12.92 25.89 0.46
C ALA A 33 12.98 24.88 -0.69
N ALA A 34 13.33 23.62 -0.38
CA ALA A 34 13.29 22.51 -1.33
C ALA A 34 11.90 22.27 -1.92
N LEU A 35 10.83 22.62 -1.20
CA LEU A 35 9.44 22.48 -1.68
C LEU A 35 9.18 23.36 -2.91
N ASP A 36 9.84 24.52 -3.01
CA ASP A 36 9.67 25.42 -4.15
C ASP A 36 10.11 24.76 -5.47
N ALA A 37 11.11 23.87 -5.43
CA ALA A 37 11.50 23.10 -6.61
C ALA A 37 10.37 22.16 -7.06
N TYR A 38 9.72 21.46 -6.13
CA TYR A 38 8.59 20.59 -6.45
C TYR A 38 7.39 21.39 -6.98
N ILE A 39 7.11 22.57 -6.41
CA ILE A 39 6.05 23.47 -6.90
C ILE A 39 6.37 23.93 -8.32
N ARG A 40 7.58 24.45 -8.58
CA ARG A 40 8.01 24.93 -9.92
C ARG A 40 7.92 23.84 -10.99
N HIS A 41 8.19 22.59 -10.63
CA HIS A 41 8.11 21.45 -11.53
C HIS A 41 6.72 20.78 -11.58
N GLY A 42 5.70 21.38 -10.97
CA GLY A 42 4.32 20.89 -11.01
C GLY A 42 4.13 19.52 -10.34
N ARG A 43 4.94 19.21 -9.32
CA ARG A 43 4.85 17.93 -8.58
C ARG A 43 3.95 18.00 -7.35
N ILE A 44 3.52 19.18 -6.95
CA ILE A 44 2.62 19.39 -5.83
C ILE A 44 1.32 20.00 -6.36
N SER A 45 0.22 19.31 -6.08
CA SER A 45 -1.15 19.77 -6.33
C SER A 45 -1.87 19.94 -4.99
N HIS A 46 -2.90 20.77 -4.96
CA HIS A 46 -3.73 21.00 -3.77
C HIS A 46 -5.17 21.25 -4.19
N GLY A 47 -6.11 20.94 -3.29
CA GLY A 47 -7.53 21.08 -3.52
C GLY A 47 -8.33 20.46 -2.37
N LEU A 48 -9.63 20.25 -2.59
CA LEU A 48 -10.45 19.54 -1.63
C LEU A 48 -10.05 18.07 -1.58
N HIS A 49 -10.35 17.41 -0.45
CA HIS A 49 -9.98 16.00 -0.24
C HIS A 49 -10.47 15.11 -1.39
N ASP A 50 -11.75 15.21 -1.75
CA ASP A 50 -12.33 14.38 -2.81
C ASP A 50 -11.72 14.66 -4.18
N ASP A 51 -11.53 15.93 -4.54
CA ASP A 51 -10.90 16.33 -5.81
C ASP A 51 -9.47 15.74 -5.92
N MET A 52 -8.70 15.80 -4.82
CA MET A 52 -7.34 15.25 -4.80
C MET A 52 -7.31 13.72 -4.89
N LEU A 53 -8.32 13.01 -4.38
CA LEU A 53 -8.43 11.57 -4.57
C LEU A 53 -8.76 11.21 -6.01
N ASP A 54 -9.69 11.94 -6.62
CA ASP A 54 -10.12 11.71 -7.99
C ASP A 54 -8.99 12.03 -8.99
N ASP A 55 -8.24 13.12 -8.75
CA ASP A 55 -7.04 13.47 -9.52
C ASP A 55 -5.97 12.37 -9.41
N ALA A 56 -5.71 11.87 -8.18
CA ALA A 56 -4.72 10.81 -7.96
C ALA A 56 -5.11 9.49 -8.65
N LEU A 57 -6.39 9.13 -8.62
CA LEU A 57 -6.91 7.93 -9.29
C LEU A 57 -6.86 8.08 -10.81
N THR A 58 -7.18 9.26 -11.34
CA THR A 58 -7.09 9.55 -12.78
C THR A 58 -5.65 9.45 -13.26
N ALA A 59 -4.70 10.09 -12.57
CA ALA A 59 -3.28 10.02 -12.90
C ALA A 59 -2.74 8.58 -12.80
N ALA A 60 -3.22 7.79 -11.84
CA ALA A 60 -2.86 6.38 -11.72
C ALA A 60 -3.36 5.56 -12.92
N ALA A 61 -4.63 5.72 -13.30
CA ALA A 61 -5.21 5.03 -14.44
C ALA A 61 -4.48 5.37 -15.76
N GLU A 62 -4.13 6.62 -15.97
CA GLU A 62 -3.35 7.05 -17.14
C GLU A 62 -1.95 6.44 -17.17
N ALA A 63 -1.25 6.43 -16.03
CA ALA A 63 0.08 5.83 -15.94
C ALA A 63 0.02 4.30 -16.12
N GLU A 64 -1.01 3.63 -15.59
CA GLU A 64 -1.24 2.20 -15.82
C GLU A 64 -1.56 1.88 -17.28
N ALA A 65 -2.35 2.73 -17.96
CA ALA A 65 -2.61 2.63 -19.40
C ALA A 65 -1.33 2.77 -20.24
N GLN A 66 -0.34 3.53 -19.73
CA GLN A 66 1.00 3.64 -20.31
C GLN A 66 1.94 2.48 -19.90
N GLY A 67 1.43 1.45 -19.21
CA GLY A 67 2.20 0.29 -18.77
C GLY A 67 3.10 0.54 -17.57
N ARG A 68 2.94 1.65 -16.85
CA ARG A 68 3.75 1.99 -15.67
C ARG A 68 3.16 1.33 -14.43
N VAL A 69 4.03 1.03 -13.47
CA VAL A 69 3.63 0.58 -12.13
C VAL A 69 3.44 1.82 -11.26
N VAL A 70 2.23 2.01 -10.74
CA VAL A 70 1.87 3.15 -9.89
C VAL A 70 1.71 2.71 -8.43
N LEU A 71 2.08 3.60 -7.51
CA LEU A 71 1.79 3.49 -6.09
C LEU A 71 1.11 4.77 -5.63
N LEU A 72 -0.11 4.66 -5.11
CA LEU A 72 -0.76 5.73 -4.38
C LEU A 72 -0.47 5.57 -2.89
N ALA A 73 -0.04 6.65 -2.24
CA ALA A 73 0.26 6.68 -0.83
C ALA A 73 -0.50 7.83 -0.16
N ALA A 74 -0.99 7.59 1.05
CA ALA A 74 -1.67 8.59 1.86
C ALA A 74 -1.18 8.53 3.31
N ALA A 75 -1.37 9.63 4.05
CA ALA A 75 -0.87 9.77 5.42
C ALA A 75 -1.57 8.84 6.42
N ASP A 76 -2.83 8.46 6.17
CA ASP A 76 -3.65 7.68 7.09
C ASP A 76 -4.38 6.51 6.40
N ARG A 77 -4.80 5.54 7.22
CA ARG A 77 -5.44 4.31 6.75
C ARG A 77 -6.84 4.53 6.19
N ARG A 78 -7.56 5.56 6.64
CA ARG A 78 -8.92 5.84 6.17
C ARG A 78 -8.84 6.30 4.71
N THR A 79 -7.93 7.22 4.40
CA THR A 79 -7.67 7.68 3.04
C THR A 79 -7.16 6.54 2.15
N VAL A 80 -6.26 5.67 2.64
CA VAL A 80 -5.84 4.47 1.88
C VAL A 80 -7.02 3.53 1.58
N ASN A 81 -7.91 3.29 2.55
CA ASN A 81 -9.08 2.45 2.33
C ASN A 81 -10.04 3.05 1.29
N GLU A 82 -10.22 4.36 1.32
CA GLU A 82 -11.04 5.09 0.34
C GLU A 82 -10.46 4.98 -1.07
N LEU A 83 -9.15 5.21 -1.23
CA LEU A 83 -8.44 5.01 -2.49
C LEU A 83 -8.60 3.58 -3.02
N ASN A 84 -8.42 2.58 -2.15
CA ASN A 84 -8.57 1.18 -2.53
C ASN A 84 -10.01 0.83 -2.93
N ALA A 85 -11.01 1.37 -2.21
CA ALA A 85 -12.42 1.17 -2.53
C ALA A 85 -12.79 1.76 -3.90
N ARG A 86 -12.40 3.02 -4.15
CA ARG A 86 -12.65 3.72 -5.42
C ARG A 86 -11.91 3.04 -6.57
N SER A 87 -10.62 2.72 -6.39
CA SER A 87 -9.81 2.00 -7.40
C SER A 87 -10.40 0.63 -7.74
N ARG A 88 -10.84 -0.15 -6.75
CA ARG A 88 -11.48 -1.44 -7.01
C ARG A 88 -12.82 -1.27 -7.72
N ALA A 89 -13.64 -0.29 -7.33
CA ALA A 89 -14.92 -0.03 -8.01
C ALA A 89 -14.71 0.24 -9.50
N GLU A 90 -13.68 1.02 -9.83
CA GLU A 90 -13.28 1.26 -11.21
C GLU A 90 -12.84 -0.02 -11.93
N HIS A 91 -11.97 -0.84 -11.32
CA HIS A 91 -11.55 -2.10 -11.93
C HIS A 91 -12.69 -3.12 -12.10
N VAL A 92 -13.68 -3.10 -11.22
CA VAL A 92 -14.91 -3.90 -11.37
C VAL A 92 -15.73 -3.37 -12.54
N ARG A 93 -15.88 -2.04 -12.65
CA ARG A 93 -16.62 -1.38 -13.75
C ARG A 93 -15.98 -1.68 -15.11
N THR A 94 -14.65 -1.71 -15.20
CA THR A 94 -13.95 -2.06 -16.45
C THR A 94 -13.87 -3.57 -16.70
N GLY A 95 -14.40 -4.41 -15.80
CA GLY A 95 -14.36 -5.87 -15.91
C GLY A 95 -12.99 -6.51 -15.64
N THR A 96 -12.03 -5.74 -15.13
CA THR A 96 -10.69 -6.23 -14.77
C THR A 96 -10.71 -7.09 -13.50
N VAL A 97 -11.60 -6.76 -12.57
CA VAL A 97 -11.76 -7.43 -11.27
C VAL A 97 -13.17 -7.99 -11.16
N ARG A 98 -13.30 -9.19 -10.58
CA ARG A 98 -14.62 -9.76 -10.29
C ARG A 98 -15.29 -9.02 -9.13
N THR A 99 -16.58 -8.72 -9.30
CA THR A 99 -17.41 -8.06 -8.30
C THR A 99 -17.45 -8.83 -6.98
N THR A 100 -17.60 -10.16 -7.07
CA THR A 100 -17.64 -11.09 -5.93
C THR A 100 -16.25 -11.40 -5.39
N GLY A 101 -16.13 -11.51 -4.07
CA GLY A 101 -14.87 -11.86 -3.43
C GLY A 101 -15.02 -12.15 -1.94
N ILE A 102 -13.89 -12.14 -1.24
CA ILE A 102 -13.81 -12.33 0.22
C ILE A 102 -13.67 -10.99 0.92
N THR A 103 -14.23 -10.85 2.13
CA THR A 103 -14.00 -9.67 2.96
C THR A 103 -12.58 -9.73 3.56
N LEU A 104 -11.82 -8.66 3.34
CA LEU A 104 -10.48 -8.46 3.87
C LEU A 104 -10.53 -7.85 5.28
N SER A 105 -9.38 -7.81 5.95
CA SER A 105 -9.27 -7.32 7.33
C SER A 105 -9.61 -5.83 7.51
N ASP A 106 -9.58 -5.07 6.43
CA ASP A 106 -9.91 -3.64 6.38
C ASP A 106 -11.39 -3.38 6.03
N GLY A 107 -12.18 -4.45 5.85
CA GLY A 107 -13.59 -4.37 5.48
C GLY A 107 -13.84 -4.28 3.98
N LEU A 108 -12.79 -4.15 3.15
CA LEU A 108 -12.93 -4.16 1.70
C LEU A 108 -13.14 -5.58 1.18
N THR A 109 -13.62 -5.70 -0.05
CA THR A 109 -13.73 -7.00 -0.73
C THR A 109 -12.50 -7.21 -1.59
N GLY A 110 -11.83 -8.36 -1.45
CA GLY A 110 -10.80 -8.85 -2.36
C GLY A 110 -11.39 -9.91 -3.29
N GLY A 111 -11.40 -9.64 -4.60
CA GLY A 111 -11.89 -10.51 -5.65
C GLY A 111 -10.77 -11.04 -6.56
N VAL A 112 -11.12 -11.99 -7.42
CA VAL A 112 -10.19 -12.48 -8.45
C VAL A 112 -9.87 -11.34 -9.42
N GLY A 113 -8.57 -11.12 -9.66
CA GLY A 113 -8.05 -10.03 -10.49
C GLY A 113 -7.49 -8.86 -9.67
N ASP A 114 -7.79 -8.77 -8.37
CA ASP A 114 -7.26 -7.72 -7.52
C ASP A 114 -5.73 -7.85 -7.33
N ARG A 115 -5.07 -6.70 -7.18
CA ARG A 115 -3.68 -6.61 -6.78
C ARG A 115 -3.63 -6.38 -5.27
N ILE A 116 -3.12 -7.35 -4.53
CA ILE A 116 -3.13 -7.37 -3.06
C ILE A 116 -1.73 -7.39 -2.50
N VAL A 117 -1.55 -6.76 -1.34
CA VAL A 117 -0.33 -6.82 -0.54
C VAL A 117 -0.60 -7.62 0.73
N THR A 118 0.23 -8.61 1.00
CA THR A 118 0.13 -9.43 2.19
C THR A 118 0.62 -8.65 3.42
N ARG A 119 -0.07 -8.81 4.55
CA ARG A 119 0.22 -8.05 5.79
C ARG A 119 0.91 -8.86 6.88
N ARG A 120 1.13 -10.16 6.64
CA ARG A 120 1.67 -11.10 7.61
C ARG A 120 2.48 -12.19 6.92
N ASN A 121 3.57 -12.59 7.57
CA ASN A 121 4.29 -13.80 7.19
C ASN A 121 3.41 -15.03 7.43
N ASN A 122 3.31 -15.92 6.45
CA ASN A 122 2.63 -17.20 6.58
C ASN A 122 3.46 -18.32 5.93
N ARG A 123 4.15 -19.11 6.76
CA ARG A 123 5.02 -20.21 6.31
C ARG A 123 4.27 -21.42 5.74
N ARG A 124 2.94 -21.48 5.92
CA ARG A 124 2.10 -22.56 5.38
C ARG A 124 1.63 -22.28 3.95
N LEU A 125 1.67 -21.01 3.52
CA LEU A 125 1.34 -20.61 2.15
C LEU A 125 2.64 -20.46 1.36
N ARG A 126 2.79 -21.27 0.30
CA ARG A 126 3.98 -21.27 -0.56
C ARG A 126 3.67 -20.63 -1.91
N THR A 127 4.64 -19.87 -2.40
CA THR A 127 4.70 -19.27 -3.74
C THR A 127 5.92 -19.84 -4.47
N SER A 128 6.12 -19.46 -5.74
CA SER A 128 7.33 -19.85 -6.50
C SER A 128 8.62 -19.44 -5.78
N ASP A 129 8.59 -18.33 -5.06
CA ASP A 129 9.78 -17.68 -4.49
C ASP A 129 9.96 -17.99 -2.99
N GLY A 130 9.19 -18.94 -2.46
CA GLY A 130 9.30 -19.40 -1.08
C GLY A 130 7.96 -19.43 -0.35
N PHE A 131 7.91 -18.87 0.86
CA PHE A 131 6.68 -18.74 1.62
C PHE A 131 6.22 -17.28 1.59
N VAL A 132 4.91 -17.06 1.77
CA VAL A 132 4.33 -15.73 1.82
C VAL A 132 4.93 -14.93 2.98
N ARG A 133 5.56 -13.79 2.66
CA ARG A 133 6.08 -12.81 3.59
C ARG A 133 5.15 -11.60 3.66
N ASN A 134 5.35 -10.76 4.66
CA ASN A 134 4.75 -9.45 4.75
C ASN A 134 5.28 -8.54 3.63
N CYS A 135 4.41 -7.73 3.07
CA CYS A 135 4.66 -6.86 1.92
C CYS A 135 4.94 -7.60 0.60
N ASP A 136 4.61 -8.90 0.51
CA ASP A 136 4.62 -9.59 -0.78
C ASP A 136 3.40 -9.13 -1.60
N LEU A 137 3.66 -8.88 -2.88
CA LEU A 137 2.65 -8.44 -3.83
C LEU A 137 2.16 -9.64 -4.64
N SER A 138 0.83 -9.82 -4.69
CA SER A 138 0.19 -10.88 -5.46
C SER A 138 -0.96 -10.33 -6.30
N GLY A 139 -1.27 -10.99 -7.41
CA GLY A 139 -2.40 -10.65 -8.27
C GLY A 139 -1.98 -10.16 -9.65
N ARG A 140 -2.70 -9.17 -10.18
CA ARG A 140 -2.61 -8.69 -11.58
C ARG A 140 -1.16 -8.60 -12.08
N SER A 141 -0.85 -9.44 -13.08
CA SER A 141 0.40 -9.37 -13.82
C SER A 141 0.48 -8.03 -14.57
N PRO A 142 1.66 -7.39 -14.67
CA PRO A 142 1.79 -6.14 -15.42
C PRO A 142 1.33 -6.33 -16.87
N PRO A 143 0.78 -5.30 -17.53
CA PRO A 143 0.25 -5.39 -18.89
C PRO A 143 1.31 -5.82 -19.93
N SER A 144 2.60 -5.76 -19.59
CA SER A 144 3.71 -6.23 -20.42
C SER A 144 3.96 -7.74 -20.36
N CYS A 145 3.21 -8.51 -19.57
CA CYS A 145 3.28 -9.96 -19.61
C CYS A 145 2.42 -10.48 -20.77
N PRO A 146 3.01 -11.04 -21.84
CA PRO A 146 2.23 -11.60 -22.93
C PRO A 146 1.35 -12.71 -22.37
N THR A 147 0.04 -12.51 -22.46
CA THR A 147 -1.03 -13.31 -21.84
C THR A 147 -1.11 -14.76 -22.38
N ALA A 148 -0.18 -15.18 -23.25
CA ALA A 148 -0.16 -16.49 -23.86
C ALA A 148 0.56 -17.58 -23.04
N ALA A 149 1.29 -17.25 -21.97
CA ALA A 149 2.14 -18.24 -21.26
C ALA A 149 1.57 -18.82 -19.96
N CYS A 150 0.38 -18.38 -19.49
CA CYS A 150 -0.19 -18.89 -18.23
C CYS A 150 -1.48 -19.72 -18.40
N ALA A 151 -1.91 -19.98 -19.63
CA ALA A 151 -3.07 -20.82 -19.92
C ALA A 151 -2.66 -22.30 -20.13
N SER A 152 -2.13 -22.95 -19.09
CA SER A 152 -2.05 -24.42 -19.03
C SER A 152 -1.82 -24.93 -17.60
N GLY A 153 -2.78 -24.63 -16.72
CA GLY A 153 -2.96 -25.37 -15.48
C GLY A 153 -4.46 -25.57 -15.26
N PRO A 154 -4.93 -26.79 -14.92
CA PRO A 154 -6.37 -27.01 -14.74
C PRO A 154 -6.88 -26.12 -13.59
N PRO A 155 -8.13 -25.63 -13.66
CA PRO A 155 -8.72 -24.88 -12.56
C PRO A 155 -8.75 -25.79 -11.33
N ALA A 156 -8.08 -25.38 -10.27
CA ALA A 156 -8.25 -25.98 -8.96
C ALA A 156 -9.68 -25.69 -8.49
N THR A 157 -10.59 -26.61 -8.80
CA THR A 157 -11.90 -26.69 -8.16
C THR A 157 -11.68 -27.11 -6.71
N GLU A 158 -11.66 -26.17 -5.77
CA GLU A 158 -11.85 -26.49 -4.36
C GLU A 158 -13.35 -26.41 -4.01
N PRO A 159 -13.89 -27.40 -3.28
CA PRO A 159 -15.29 -27.43 -2.91
C PRO A 159 -15.57 -26.41 -1.80
N ALA A 160 -16.81 -25.96 -1.72
CA ALA A 160 -17.35 -25.12 -0.66
C ALA A 160 -17.08 -25.73 0.74
N GLY A 161 -15.95 -25.37 1.34
CA GLY A 161 -15.52 -25.76 2.67
C GLY A 161 -15.56 -24.56 3.61
N ARG A 162 -16.58 -24.50 4.45
CA ARG A 162 -16.85 -23.48 5.46
C ARG A 162 -15.64 -23.31 6.42
N CYS A 163 -14.80 -22.30 6.22
CA CYS A 163 -13.75 -21.98 7.20
C CYS A 163 -14.32 -21.17 8.37
N ALA A 164 -14.73 -21.87 9.42
CA ALA A 164 -14.96 -21.28 10.74
C ALA A 164 -13.62 -20.88 11.36
N PHE A 165 -13.42 -19.59 11.65
CA PHE A 165 -12.32 -19.12 12.49
C PHE A 165 -12.60 -19.50 13.96
N PRO A 166 -11.68 -20.20 14.66
CA PRO A 166 -11.83 -20.37 16.10
C PRO A 166 -11.65 -19.00 16.78
N ARG A 167 -12.70 -18.52 17.45
CA ARG A 167 -12.58 -17.42 18.40
C ARG A 167 -11.62 -17.87 19.50
N ARG A 168 -10.48 -17.19 19.65
CA ARG A 168 -9.70 -17.29 20.88
C ARG A 168 -10.52 -16.64 21.99
N THR A 169 -10.99 -17.44 22.93
CA THR A 169 -11.43 -16.97 24.24
C THR A 169 -10.20 -16.46 24.99
N SER A 170 -10.17 -15.17 25.30
CA SER A 170 -9.20 -14.59 26.23
C SER A 170 -9.63 -14.93 27.67
N PRO A 171 -8.73 -15.34 28.57
CA PRO A 171 -9.04 -15.43 29.99
C PRO A 171 -9.12 -14.02 30.59
N SER A 172 -10.13 -13.77 31.42
CA SER A 172 -10.30 -12.55 32.20
C SER A 172 -9.18 -12.39 33.23
N PRO A 173 -8.56 -11.21 33.40
CA PRO A 173 -7.81 -10.91 34.60
C PRO A 173 -8.70 -10.15 35.60
N SER A 174 -8.98 -10.78 36.73
CA SER A 174 -9.31 -10.08 37.97
C SER A 174 -8.03 -9.47 38.54
N SER A 175 -7.95 -8.16 38.71
CA SER A 175 -7.41 -7.52 39.93
C SER A 175 -7.51 -6.00 39.85
N SER A 176 -7.89 -5.42 40.98
CA SER A 176 -8.08 -4.01 41.31
C SER A 176 -6.84 -3.13 41.14
N ALA A 177 -7.01 -1.96 40.51
CA ALA A 177 -6.13 -0.82 40.68
C ALA A 177 -6.94 0.49 40.54
N THR A 178 -6.97 1.27 41.62
CA THR A 178 -7.60 2.60 41.71
C THR A 178 -6.81 3.63 40.90
N PRO A 179 -7.45 4.50 40.08
CA PRO A 179 -6.75 5.52 39.31
C PRO A 179 -6.34 6.74 40.16
N PRO A 180 -5.20 7.39 39.87
CA PRO A 180 -4.79 8.64 40.54
C PRO A 180 -5.56 9.87 39.99
N PRO A 181 -5.70 10.94 40.80
CA PRO A 181 -6.46 12.14 40.40
C PRO A 181 -5.72 13.03 39.37
N PRO A 182 -6.45 13.82 38.58
CA PRO A 182 -5.88 14.65 37.51
C PRO A 182 -5.18 15.92 38.03
N PRO A 183 -4.14 16.42 37.33
CA PRO A 183 -3.48 17.68 37.68
C PRO A 183 -4.30 18.91 37.28
N ALA A 184 -4.28 19.91 38.15
CA ALA A 184 -5.02 21.17 38.02
C ALA A 184 -4.53 22.04 36.85
N ALA A 185 -5.49 22.65 36.17
CA ALA A 185 -5.29 23.69 35.16
C ALA A 185 -4.61 24.93 35.76
N LYS A 186 -3.70 25.55 35.00
CA LYS A 186 -3.28 26.93 35.20
C LYS A 186 -3.80 27.78 34.04
N ALA A 187 -4.36 28.92 34.42
CA ALA A 187 -4.72 30.05 33.58
C ALA A 187 -3.50 30.69 32.91
#